data_AF-A0AA88LYA3-F1
#
_entry.id   AF-A0AA88LYA3-F1
#
_cell.length_a   1.000
_cell.length_b   1.000
_cell.length_c   1.000
_cell.angle_alpha   90.00
_cell.angle_beta   90.00
_cell.angle_gamma   90.00
#
_symmetry.space_group_name_H-M   'P 1'
#
loop_
_entity.id
_entity.type
_entity.pdbx_description
1 polymer ?
#
loop_
_entity_poly.entity_id
_entity_poly.type
_entity_poly.pdbx_seq_one_letter_code
_entity_poly.pdbx_strand_id
1 'polypeptide(L)'
;MEVLENSDEVESNEKERLKMRIAVLEESVKSSEVECKASRETVLRLVAELDRERRKAANSAAAVDSLKVELDGLVVGRRSVEMETQTLAERLEASKRVIDAGRRETSCLEKQMKELERKLQASQGETQAAEEKLQMFLKRVAGLLQVKSEHVILPTEKDVLQQLEQLTLQTITGLEARLCHVSKELSEQKEHQGGLQDLRERLQGLETELLAADMHRDGLRHSKQHYEDFLEQLSETLKTDGIAVDLDFDMRLKLILSRAEQLVKQEGSSLVESKTLAYSLQRKLKSHKDQLESKGLHIQFLRKKISELEEEKRSRSALALEQENGYLEAKKLQRKVERLQNELKAAKLSNTELKAQLSHTNELKLKVMEQSQTVQEQKKRLDQLVEGKANVEKTLSTVSSDLQSREIETRENQQQLSTLRLSLAQLSERERELVDFRRVVSQMLGLDATALALPNYEIIKLLETLLHSHHHHHHHANIPWHCPTHQRPHFAQIQDRPDSSCLDVSTFRSACPENAAPL
;
A
#
# COMPACT_ATOMS: atom_id res chain seq x y z
N MET A 1 -30.82 -72.26 54.15
CA MET A 1 -29.67 -72.16 53.21
C MET A 1 -29.59 -70.76 52.63
N GLU A 2 -30.72 -70.21 52.17
CA GLU A 2 -30.90 -68.87 51.56
C GLU A 2 -30.33 -67.64 52.33
N VAL A 3 -30.05 -67.74 53.63
CA VAL A 3 -29.55 -66.60 54.43
C VAL A 3 -28.03 -66.38 54.25
N LEU A 4 -27.27 -67.41 53.85
CA LEU A 4 -25.83 -67.29 53.62
C LEU A 4 -25.51 -66.76 52.21
N GLU A 5 -26.27 -67.16 51.18
CA GLU A 5 -26.09 -66.66 49.80
C GLU A 5 -26.30 -65.13 49.72
N ASN A 6 -27.26 -64.58 50.47
CA ASN A 6 -27.49 -63.13 50.54
C ASN A 6 -26.31 -62.34 51.14
N SER A 7 -25.47 -62.94 51.99
CA SER A 7 -24.33 -62.23 52.61
C SER A 7 -23.15 -62.11 51.64
N ASP A 8 -22.80 -63.22 50.97
CA ASP A 8 -21.73 -63.26 49.97
C ASP A 8 -22.08 -62.39 48.76
N GLU A 9 -23.35 -62.33 48.37
CA GLU A 9 -23.83 -61.46 47.28
C GLU A 9 -23.71 -59.97 47.65
N VAL A 10 -23.99 -59.58 48.91
CA VAL A 10 -23.82 -58.19 49.38
C VAL A 10 -22.34 -57.80 49.44
N GLU A 11 -21.45 -58.65 49.96
CA GLU A 11 -20.00 -58.38 49.95
C GLU A 11 -19.43 -58.31 48.52
N SER A 12 -19.90 -59.17 47.61
CA SER A 12 -19.51 -59.11 46.19
C SER A 12 -19.93 -57.79 45.55
N ASN A 13 -21.18 -57.37 45.79
CA ASN A 13 -21.70 -56.08 45.30
C ASN A 13 -20.93 -54.88 45.86
N GLU A 14 -20.52 -54.89 47.14
CA GLU A 14 -19.69 -53.81 47.72
C GLU A 14 -18.28 -53.81 47.13
N LYS A 15 -17.67 -54.99 46.96
CA LYS A 15 -16.37 -55.16 46.30
C LYS A 15 -16.36 -54.65 44.86
N GLU A 16 -17.44 -54.86 44.11
CA GLU A 16 -17.61 -54.31 42.76
C GLU A 16 -17.80 -52.80 42.76
N ARG A 17 -18.60 -52.24 43.69
CA ARG A 17 -18.71 -50.79 43.88
C ARG A 17 -17.37 -50.13 44.22
N LEU A 18 -16.57 -50.76 45.08
CA LEU A 18 -15.22 -50.28 45.42
C LEU A 18 -14.27 -50.35 44.22
N LYS A 19 -14.27 -51.45 43.44
CA LYS A 19 -13.51 -51.54 42.17
C LYS A 19 -13.92 -50.45 41.19
N MET A 20 -15.22 -50.21 41.00
CA MET A 20 -15.72 -49.16 40.12
C MET A 20 -15.28 -47.76 40.60
N ARG A 21 -15.33 -47.51 41.91
CA ARG A 21 -14.86 -46.26 42.50
C ARG A 21 -13.35 -46.07 42.35
N ILE A 22 -12.54 -47.12 42.49
CA ILE A 22 -11.10 -47.10 42.22
C ILE A 22 -10.84 -46.78 40.74
N ALA A 23 -11.53 -47.44 39.81
CA ALA A 23 -11.38 -47.19 38.38
C ALA A 23 -11.69 -45.73 38.00
N VAL A 24 -12.78 -45.15 38.54
CA VAL A 24 -13.14 -43.74 38.34
C VAL A 24 -12.10 -42.79 38.94
N LEU A 25 -11.54 -43.11 40.11
CA LEU A 25 -10.47 -42.31 40.72
C LEU A 25 -9.16 -42.39 39.91
N GLU A 26 -8.79 -43.58 39.42
CA GLU A 26 -7.63 -43.73 38.54
C GLU A 26 -7.80 -42.98 37.22
N GLU A 27 -8.98 -43.01 36.61
CA GLU A 27 -9.28 -42.26 35.39
C GLU A 27 -9.25 -40.74 35.65
N SER A 28 -9.79 -40.29 36.78
CA SER A 28 -9.70 -38.89 37.22
C SER A 28 -8.26 -38.43 37.42
N VAL A 29 -7.40 -39.25 38.07
CA VAL A 29 -5.97 -38.97 38.23
C VAL A 29 -5.24 -38.94 36.88
N LYS A 30 -5.50 -39.92 35.99
CA LYS A 30 -4.91 -39.95 34.63
C LYS A 30 -5.32 -38.72 33.81
N SER A 31 -6.58 -38.29 33.90
CA SER A 31 -7.07 -37.06 33.26
C SER A 31 -6.39 -35.81 33.82
N SER A 32 -6.31 -35.70 35.15
CA SER A 32 -5.60 -34.61 35.85
C SER A 32 -4.10 -34.55 35.47
N GLU A 33 -3.41 -35.69 35.36
CA GLU A 33 -2.03 -35.73 34.90
C GLU A 33 -1.85 -35.19 33.49
N VAL A 34 -2.75 -35.52 32.57
CA VAL A 34 -2.72 -35.03 31.18
C VAL A 34 -2.98 -33.52 31.14
N GLU A 35 -3.94 -33.04 31.92
CA GLU A 35 -4.22 -31.60 32.06
C GLU A 35 -3.03 -30.84 32.66
N CYS A 36 -2.41 -31.35 33.73
CA CYS A 36 -1.20 -30.77 34.31
C CYS A 36 -0.02 -30.74 33.32
N LYS A 37 0.15 -31.78 32.50
CA LYS A 37 1.17 -31.82 31.44
C LYS A 37 0.90 -30.75 30.37
N ALA A 38 -0.34 -30.63 29.89
CA ALA A 38 -0.74 -29.62 28.89
C ALA A 38 -0.64 -28.18 29.41
N SER A 39 -1.00 -27.97 30.68
CA SER A 39 -0.85 -26.69 31.40
C SER A 39 0.62 -26.32 31.53
N ARG A 40 1.48 -27.25 31.97
CA ARG A 40 2.94 -27.03 32.06
C ARG A 40 3.57 -26.70 30.70
N GLU A 41 3.19 -27.40 29.63
CA GLU A 41 3.67 -27.10 28.28
C GLU A 41 3.24 -25.68 27.84
N THR A 42 2.00 -25.30 28.15
CA THR A 42 1.48 -23.96 27.83
C THR A 42 2.19 -22.86 28.62
N VAL A 43 2.50 -23.07 29.90
CA VAL A 43 3.33 -22.15 30.70
C VAL A 43 4.73 -22.02 30.09
N LEU A 44 5.38 -23.12 29.70
CA LEU A 44 6.70 -23.09 29.06
C LEU A 44 6.68 -22.32 27.72
N ARG A 45 5.63 -22.49 26.92
CA ARG A 45 5.42 -21.75 25.66
C ARG A 45 5.27 -20.25 25.91
N LEU A 46 4.42 -19.87 26.86
CA LEU A 46 4.18 -18.47 27.24
C LEU A 46 5.44 -17.81 27.85
N VAL A 47 6.26 -18.54 28.60
CA VAL A 47 7.56 -18.04 29.10
C VAL A 47 8.53 -17.80 27.94
N ALA A 48 8.63 -18.72 26.97
CA ALA A 48 9.47 -18.54 25.79
C ALA A 48 9.02 -17.36 24.91
N GLU A 49 7.70 -17.14 24.80
CA GLU A 49 7.12 -15.96 24.13
C GLU A 49 7.43 -14.67 24.90
N LEU A 50 7.25 -14.65 26.23
CA LEU A 50 7.59 -13.51 27.09
C LEU A 50 9.07 -13.13 26.97
N ASP A 51 9.99 -14.10 26.97
CA ASP A 51 11.42 -13.85 26.83
C ASP A 51 11.82 -13.48 25.39
N ARG A 52 11.03 -13.83 24.38
CA ARG A 52 11.16 -13.31 23.02
C ARG A 52 10.71 -11.84 22.95
N GLU A 53 9.58 -11.48 23.56
CA GLU A 53 9.11 -10.08 23.58
C GLU A 53 10.00 -9.19 24.45
N ARG A 54 10.50 -9.66 25.60
CA ARG A 54 11.51 -8.94 26.40
C ARG A 54 12.76 -8.60 25.59
N ARG A 55 13.29 -9.56 24.82
CA ARG A 55 14.45 -9.32 23.94
C ARG A 55 14.15 -8.32 22.83
N LYS A 56 12.97 -8.39 22.20
CA LYS A 56 12.53 -7.37 21.22
C LYS A 56 12.41 -5.98 21.86
N ALA A 57 11.82 -5.88 23.04
CA ALA A 57 11.67 -4.62 23.77
C ALA A 57 13.02 -4.01 24.15
N ALA A 58 13.96 -4.82 24.65
CA ALA A 58 15.33 -4.39 24.95
C ALA A 58 16.08 -3.92 23.69
N ASN A 59 15.98 -4.66 22.58
CA ASN A 59 16.58 -4.25 21.30
C ASN A 59 15.97 -2.96 20.76
N SER A 60 14.65 -2.77 20.90
CA SER A 60 13.93 -1.56 20.50
C SER A 60 14.37 -0.35 21.35
N ALA A 61 14.49 -0.52 22.67
CA ALA A 61 14.98 0.52 23.57
C ALA A 61 16.41 0.94 23.21
N ALA A 62 17.32 -0.02 22.99
CA ALA A 62 18.69 0.25 22.57
C ALA A 62 18.77 0.98 21.21
N ALA A 63 17.90 0.63 20.25
CA ALA A 63 17.81 1.34 18.98
C ALA A 63 17.30 2.78 19.14
N VAL A 64 16.29 3.00 19.99
CA VAL A 64 15.79 4.34 20.33
C VAL A 64 16.87 5.19 20.99
N ASP A 65 17.66 4.63 21.91
CA ASP A 65 18.74 5.37 22.57
C ASP A 65 19.91 5.68 21.62
N SER A 66 20.25 4.78 20.69
CA SER A 66 21.19 5.08 19.60
C SER A 66 20.71 6.26 18.74
N LEU A 67 19.42 6.26 18.35
CA LEU A 67 18.83 7.33 17.56
C LEU A 67 18.77 8.67 18.31
N LYS A 68 18.64 8.68 19.64
CA LYS A 68 18.76 9.91 20.45
C LYS A 68 20.17 10.48 20.39
N VAL A 69 21.20 9.64 20.57
CA VAL A 69 22.61 10.07 20.50
C VAL A 69 22.96 10.62 19.11
N GLU A 70 22.47 9.97 18.04
CA GLU A 70 22.60 10.47 16.67
C GLU A 70 21.88 11.82 16.48
N LEU A 71 20.66 11.96 16.99
CA LEU A 71 19.89 13.21 16.93
C LEU A 71 20.59 14.35 17.67
N ASP A 72 21.11 14.12 18.87
CA ASP A 72 21.85 15.12 19.64
C ASP A 72 23.14 15.54 18.91
N GLY A 73 23.87 14.57 18.33
CA GLY A 73 25.02 14.84 17.47
C GLY A 73 24.67 15.71 16.24
N LEU A 74 23.55 15.40 15.57
CA LEU A 74 23.04 16.20 14.45
C LEU A 74 22.58 17.60 14.87
N VAL A 75 22.00 17.76 16.06
CA VAL A 75 21.61 19.07 16.62
C VAL A 75 22.84 19.93 16.92
N VAL A 76 23.90 19.35 17.51
CA VAL A 76 25.17 20.05 17.75
C VAL A 76 25.85 20.42 16.42
N GLY A 77 25.91 19.49 15.47
CA GLY A 77 26.46 19.74 14.13
C GLY A 77 25.72 20.87 13.40
N ARG A 78 24.38 20.88 13.44
CA ARG A 78 23.58 21.95 12.85
C ARG A 78 23.88 23.32 13.47
N ARG A 79 23.96 23.41 14.80
CA ARG A 79 24.33 24.66 15.51
C ARG A 79 25.71 25.17 15.10
N SER A 80 26.69 24.28 14.91
CA SER A 80 28.03 24.66 14.44
C SER A 80 27.96 25.30 13.04
N VAL A 81 27.21 24.69 12.11
CA VAL A 81 27.02 25.24 10.76
C VAL A 81 26.24 26.55 10.79
N GLU A 82 25.20 26.67 11.63
CA GLU A 82 24.46 27.92 11.84
C GLU A 82 25.43 29.06 12.27
N MET A 83 26.33 28.81 13.25
CA MET A 83 27.34 29.78 13.68
C MET A 83 28.38 30.12 12.61
N GLU A 84 28.82 29.15 11.81
CA GLU A 84 29.70 29.38 10.66
C GLU A 84 29.02 30.25 9.59
N THR A 85 27.77 29.96 9.24
CA THR A 85 27.01 30.75 8.26
C THR A 85 26.80 32.19 8.72
N GLN A 86 26.50 32.42 10.00
CA GLN A 86 26.40 33.75 10.60
C GLN A 86 27.75 34.50 10.50
N THR A 87 28.85 33.84 10.87
CA THR A 87 30.20 34.43 10.78
C THR A 87 30.57 34.79 9.33
N LEU A 88 30.21 33.95 8.36
CA LEU A 88 30.45 34.22 6.94
C LEU A 88 29.58 35.37 6.42
N ALA A 89 28.32 35.48 6.86
CA ALA A 89 27.44 36.60 6.51
C ALA A 89 27.97 37.94 7.06
N GLU A 90 28.46 37.97 8.30
CA GLU A 90 29.09 39.15 8.91
C GLU A 90 30.35 39.58 8.16
N ARG A 91 31.20 38.63 7.75
CA ARG A 91 32.39 38.89 6.93
C ARG A 91 32.03 39.39 5.52
N LEU A 92 30.97 38.87 4.91
CA LEU A 92 30.47 39.34 3.62
C LEU A 92 29.97 40.79 3.71
N GLU A 93 29.19 41.14 4.73
CA GLU A 93 28.69 42.51 4.91
C GLU A 93 29.81 43.48 5.34
N ALA A 94 30.84 43.01 6.05
CA ALA A 94 32.06 43.78 6.26
C ALA A 94 32.81 44.05 4.94
N SER A 95 33.01 43.02 4.10
CA SER A 95 33.65 43.18 2.79
C SER A 95 32.87 44.10 1.86
N LYS A 96 31.54 44.02 1.87
CA LYS A 96 30.65 44.90 1.10
C LYS A 96 30.79 46.37 1.53
N ARG A 97 30.81 46.65 2.84
CA ARG A 97 31.07 48.00 3.37
C ARG A 97 32.43 48.56 2.94
N VAL A 98 33.48 47.73 2.90
CA VAL A 98 34.81 48.13 2.39
C VAL A 98 34.79 48.44 0.90
N ILE A 99 34.15 47.59 0.08
CA ILE A 99 33.99 47.82 -1.37
C ILE A 99 33.22 49.12 -1.64
N ASP A 100 32.14 49.38 -0.89
CA ASP A 100 31.37 50.62 -1.02
C ASP A 100 32.16 51.84 -0.56
N ALA A 101 33.03 51.72 0.44
CA ALA A 101 33.94 52.79 0.86
C ALA A 101 34.96 53.11 -0.26
N GLY A 102 35.64 52.09 -0.79
CA GLY A 102 36.57 52.26 -1.92
C GLY A 102 35.91 52.82 -3.18
N ARG A 103 34.66 52.45 -3.47
CA ARG A 103 33.87 53.04 -4.57
C ARG A 103 33.63 54.54 -4.37
N ARG A 104 33.32 54.98 -3.15
CA ARG A 104 33.14 56.41 -2.82
C ARG A 104 34.46 57.18 -2.93
N GLU A 105 35.56 56.59 -2.46
CA GLU A 105 36.90 57.16 -2.58
C GLU A 105 37.32 57.32 -4.05
N THR A 106 37.16 56.27 -4.86
CA THR A 106 37.43 56.31 -6.32
C THR A 106 36.63 57.43 -6.98
N SER A 107 35.34 57.57 -6.68
CA SER A 107 34.49 58.66 -7.21
C SER A 107 34.91 60.05 -6.72
N CYS A 108 35.55 60.15 -5.55
CA CYS A 108 36.13 61.41 -5.07
C CYS A 108 37.42 61.75 -5.85
N LEU A 109 38.32 60.78 -6.01
CA LEU A 109 39.56 60.92 -6.77
C LEU A 109 39.29 61.24 -8.25
N GLU A 110 38.30 60.62 -8.88
CA GLU A 110 37.85 60.96 -10.24
C GLU A 110 37.42 62.42 -10.38
N LYS A 111 36.74 62.98 -9.37
CA LYS A 111 36.32 64.40 -9.37
C LYS A 111 37.53 65.32 -9.21
N GLN A 112 38.49 64.95 -8.37
CA GLN A 112 39.74 65.69 -8.19
C GLN A 112 40.61 65.66 -9.46
N MET A 113 40.73 64.49 -10.11
CA MET A 113 41.46 64.35 -11.37
C MET A 113 40.86 65.25 -12.46
N LYS A 114 39.53 65.20 -12.65
CA LYS A 114 38.82 66.06 -13.61
C LYS A 114 38.98 67.55 -13.31
N GLU A 115 39.15 67.94 -12.04
CA GLU A 115 39.40 69.33 -11.66
C GLU A 115 40.85 69.76 -11.92
N LEU A 116 41.83 68.90 -11.65
CA LEU A 116 43.23 69.13 -11.99
C LEU A 116 43.42 69.21 -13.52
N GLU A 117 42.71 68.38 -14.28
CA GLU A 117 42.73 68.39 -15.75
C GLU A 117 42.20 69.71 -16.31
N ARG A 118 41.10 70.26 -15.77
CA ARG A 118 40.61 71.61 -16.12
C ARG A 118 41.64 72.70 -15.80
N LYS A 119 42.27 72.65 -14.63
CA LYS A 119 43.29 73.63 -14.22
C LYS A 119 44.54 73.57 -15.11
N LEU A 120 44.96 72.37 -15.50
CA LEU A 120 46.06 72.17 -16.45
C LEU A 120 45.72 72.77 -17.81
N GLN A 121 44.53 72.49 -18.35
CA GLN A 121 44.07 73.07 -19.62
C GLN A 121 43.98 74.61 -19.57
N ALA A 122 43.49 75.18 -18.47
CA ALA A 122 43.44 76.62 -18.27
C ALA A 122 44.86 77.24 -18.25
N SER A 123 45.79 76.66 -17.49
CA SER A 123 47.18 77.12 -17.43
C SER A 123 47.93 76.96 -18.76
N GLN A 124 47.63 75.90 -19.54
CA GLN A 124 48.13 75.74 -20.91
C GLN A 124 47.61 76.84 -21.84
N GLY A 125 46.33 77.22 -21.75
CA GLY A 125 45.79 78.34 -22.50
C GLY A 125 46.41 79.69 -22.12
N GLU A 126 46.63 79.93 -20.82
CA GLU A 126 47.27 81.15 -20.32
C GLU A 126 48.73 81.27 -20.76
N THR A 127 49.49 80.16 -20.73
CA THR A 127 50.89 80.13 -21.18
C THR A 127 51.01 80.34 -22.68
N GLN A 128 50.18 79.67 -23.50
CA GLN A 128 50.10 79.94 -24.94
C GLN A 128 49.78 81.42 -25.24
N ALA A 129 48.79 82.00 -24.57
CA ALA A 129 48.44 83.42 -24.73
C ALA A 129 49.55 84.38 -24.24
N ALA A 130 50.45 83.95 -23.37
CA ALA A 130 51.64 84.71 -22.96
C ALA A 130 52.78 84.60 -23.99
N GLU A 131 53.01 83.40 -24.54
CA GLU A 131 53.97 83.16 -25.63
C GLU A 131 53.62 83.96 -26.89
N GLU A 132 52.35 83.99 -27.29
CA GLU A 132 51.87 84.81 -28.40
C GLU A 132 52.19 86.31 -28.22
N LYS A 133 51.96 86.84 -27.00
CA LYS A 133 52.27 88.24 -26.65
C LYS A 133 53.78 88.50 -26.70
N LEU A 134 54.60 87.60 -26.18
CA LEU A 134 56.06 87.69 -26.27
C LEU A 134 56.54 87.67 -27.72
N GLN A 135 55.98 86.81 -28.56
CA GLN A 135 56.32 86.73 -29.97
C GLN A 135 55.93 88.01 -30.74
N MET A 136 54.80 88.64 -30.40
CA MET A 136 54.44 89.97 -30.92
C MET A 136 55.41 91.07 -30.44
N PHE A 137 55.84 91.04 -29.18
CA PHE A 137 56.81 92.00 -28.64
C PHE A 137 58.17 91.90 -29.37
N LEU A 138 58.70 90.69 -29.55
CA LEU A 138 59.96 90.46 -30.25
C LEU A 138 59.94 90.97 -31.70
N LYS A 139 58.83 90.74 -32.43
CA LYS A 139 58.63 91.31 -33.78
C LYS A 139 58.69 92.84 -33.78
N ARG A 140 58.17 93.49 -32.73
CA ARG A 140 58.18 94.95 -32.59
C ARG A 140 59.57 95.51 -32.28
N VAL A 141 60.36 94.82 -31.45
CA VAL A 141 61.76 95.20 -31.17
C VAL A 141 62.64 95.06 -32.41
N ALA A 142 62.50 93.97 -33.17
CA ALA A 142 63.24 93.76 -34.41
C ALA A 142 63.03 94.91 -35.43
N GLY A 143 61.80 95.44 -35.54
CA GLY A 143 61.50 96.58 -36.40
C GLY A 143 62.13 97.91 -35.94
N LEU A 144 62.36 98.10 -34.63
CA LEU A 144 63.02 99.30 -34.10
C LEU A 144 64.54 99.29 -34.35
N LEU A 145 65.17 98.11 -34.30
CA LEU A 145 66.62 97.95 -34.48
C LEU A 145 67.08 98.04 -35.94
N GLN A 146 66.17 98.21 -36.91
CA GLN A 146 66.49 98.21 -38.34
C GLN A 146 66.72 99.62 -38.93
N VAL A 147 66.65 100.68 -38.13
CA VAL A 147 66.90 102.07 -38.56
C VAL A 147 68.39 102.43 -38.39
N LYS A 148 69.07 102.71 -39.50
CA LYS A 148 70.52 102.98 -39.55
C LYS A 148 70.90 104.43 -39.18
N SER A 149 72.12 104.59 -38.69
CA SER A 149 72.82 105.86 -38.44
C SER A 149 74.07 105.99 -39.33
N GLU A 150 74.39 107.20 -39.79
CA GLU A 150 75.58 107.51 -40.62
C GLU A 150 76.27 108.83 -40.20
N HIS A 151 77.59 108.89 -40.47
CA HIS A 151 78.50 110.06 -40.55
C HIS A 151 78.93 110.87 -39.29
N VAL A 152 80.25 110.81 -39.00
CA VAL A 152 81.12 111.92 -38.50
C VAL A 152 82.53 111.77 -39.13
N ILE A 153 83.24 112.86 -39.46
CA ILE A 153 84.44 112.88 -40.33
C ILE A 153 85.49 113.99 -39.96
N LEU A 154 86.80 113.73 -40.18
CA LEU A 154 88.02 114.62 -40.24
C LEU A 154 88.51 115.34 -38.93
N PRO A 155 89.72 115.98 -38.87
CA PRO A 155 90.71 116.28 -39.94
C PRO A 155 92.20 115.89 -39.70
N THR A 156 93.03 116.14 -40.72
CA THR A 156 94.49 115.86 -40.80
C THR A 156 95.33 117.13 -40.96
N GLU A 157 96.57 117.08 -40.48
CA GLU A 157 97.61 118.11 -40.54
C GLU A 157 98.45 118.02 -41.84
N LYS A 158 98.44 119.08 -42.67
CA LYS A 158 99.46 119.46 -43.68
C LYS A 158 98.97 120.67 -44.49
N ASP A 159 99.65 121.82 -44.35
CA ASP A 159 99.83 122.91 -45.35
C ASP A 159 100.18 124.27 -44.70
N VAL A 160 101.24 124.35 -43.88
CA VAL A 160 101.79 125.63 -43.37
C VAL A 160 103.32 125.74 -43.48
N LEU A 161 104.05 124.64 -43.66
CA LEU A 161 105.53 124.63 -43.62
C LEU A 161 106.17 124.41 -45.00
N GLN A 162 105.95 125.35 -45.92
CA GLN A 162 106.74 125.42 -47.17
C GLN A 162 106.98 126.85 -47.70
N GLN A 163 107.14 127.84 -46.81
CA GLN A 163 107.66 129.18 -47.18
C GLN A 163 108.80 129.70 -46.30
N LEU A 164 109.23 128.98 -45.26
CA LEU A 164 110.17 129.52 -44.26
C LEU A 164 111.49 128.78 -44.14
N GLU A 165 112.11 128.33 -45.24
CA GLU A 165 113.56 128.03 -45.18
C GLU A 165 114.33 128.09 -46.50
N GLN A 166 114.24 129.24 -47.18
CA GLN A 166 115.31 129.74 -48.07
C GLN A 166 116.56 130.24 -47.27
N LEU A 167 116.54 130.06 -45.94
CA LEU A 167 117.61 130.36 -44.98
C LEU A 167 118.46 129.14 -44.60
N THR A 168 118.18 127.97 -45.18
CA THR A 168 118.80 126.67 -44.82
C THR A 168 120.32 126.63 -45.01
N LEU A 169 120.88 127.24 -46.06
CA LEU A 169 122.27 126.95 -46.47
C LEU A 169 123.39 127.52 -45.58
N GLN A 170 123.07 128.29 -44.53
CA GLN A 170 124.06 128.76 -43.54
C GLN A 170 123.81 128.24 -42.12
N THR A 171 122.63 127.71 -41.82
CA THR A 171 122.34 127.00 -40.56
C THR A 171 122.65 125.52 -40.65
N ILE A 172 122.58 124.90 -41.84
CA ILE A 172 122.81 123.46 -42.04
C ILE A 172 124.15 122.98 -41.46
N THR A 173 125.29 123.61 -41.76
CA THR A 173 126.60 123.10 -41.27
C THR A 173 126.82 123.26 -39.76
N GLY A 174 126.16 124.24 -39.13
CA GLY A 174 126.15 124.38 -37.66
C GLY A 174 125.15 123.45 -36.96
N LEU A 175 124.08 123.07 -37.66
CA LEU A 175 123.09 122.10 -37.19
C LEU A 175 123.55 120.66 -37.44
N GLU A 176 124.28 120.33 -38.50
CA GLU A 176 124.77 118.98 -38.81
C GLU A 176 125.64 118.40 -37.69
N ALA A 177 126.54 119.20 -37.10
CA ALA A 177 127.35 118.77 -35.95
C ALA A 177 126.48 118.49 -34.70
N ARG A 178 125.43 119.30 -34.47
CA ARG A 178 124.47 119.10 -33.37
C ARG A 178 123.52 117.94 -33.67
N LEU A 179 123.13 117.73 -34.92
CA LEU A 179 122.29 116.65 -35.40
C LEU A 179 123.03 115.30 -35.31
N CYS A 180 124.34 115.29 -35.54
CA CYS A 180 125.15 114.08 -35.36
C CYS A 180 125.25 113.68 -33.88
N HIS A 181 125.38 114.66 -32.97
CA HIS A 181 125.32 114.44 -31.52
C HIS A 181 123.93 113.97 -31.07
N VAL A 182 122.87 114.68 -31.45
CA VAL A 182 121.47 114.34 -31.11
C VAL A 182 121.02 113.04 -31.78
N SER A 183 121.48 112.70 -32.98
CA SER A 183 121.16 111.42 -33.62
C SER A 183 121.88 110.26 -32.95
N LYS A 184 123.04 110.49 -32.33
CA LYS A 184 123.73 109.48 -31.52
C LYS A 184 122.99 109.27 -30.20
N GLU A 185 122.65 110.35 -29.50
CA GLU A 185 121.79 110.31 -28.30
C GLU A 185 120.44 109.65 -28.61
N LEU A 186 119.82 109.93 -29.76
CA LEU A 186 118.56 109.31 -30.21
C LEU A 186 118.75 107.83 -30.59
N SER A 187 119.93 107.40 -31.03
CA SER A 187 120.22 105.98 -31.29
C SER A 187 120.39 105.20 -29.98
N GLU A 188 121.10 105.76 -29.01
CA GLU A 188 121.25 105.22 -27.65
C GLU A 188 119.87 105.19 -26.96
N GLN A 189 119.06 106.24 -27.12
CA GLN A 189 117.69 106.32 -26.62
C GLN A 189 116.72 105.35 -27.32
N LYS A 190 116.96 104.97 -28.59
CA LYS A 190 116.19 103.94 -29.31
C LYS A 190 116.52 102.52 -28.83
N GLU A 191 117.77 102.21 -28.49
CA GLU A 191 118.10 100.95 -27.82
C GLU A 191 117.42 100.86 -26.44
N HIS A 192 117.39 101.97 -25.70
CA HIS A 192 116.67 102.04 -24.42
C HIS A 192 115.14 101.90 -24.61
N GLN A 193 114.56 102.46 -25.67
CA GLN A 193 113.14 102.24 -26.02
C GLN A 193 112.86 100.79 -26.46
N GLY A 194 113.77 100.15 -27.19
CA GLY A 194 113.67 98.73 -27.55
C GLY A 194 113.64 97.82 -26.33
N GLY A 195 114.54 98.05 -25.37
CA GLY A 195 114.54 97.33 -24.09
C GLY A 195 113.27 97.58 -23.25
N LEU A 196 112.73 98.80 -23.27
CA LEU A 196 111.45 99.11 -22.62
C LEU A 196 110.24 98.47 -23.32
N GLN A 197 110.31 98.26 -24.63
CA GLN A 197 109.27 97.58 -25.40
C GLN A 197 109.29 96.07 -25.15
N ASP A 198 110.46 95.42 -25.18
CA ASP A 198 110.64 94.00 -24.82
C ASP A 198 110.19 93.72 -23.38
N LEU A 199 110.59 94.58 -22.43
CA LEU A 199 110.11 94.50 -21.04
C LEU A 199 108.59 94.66 -20.93
N ARG A 200 107.96 95.51 -21.76
CA ARG A 200 106.50 95.70 -21.78
C ARG A 200 105.78 94.48 -22.35
N GLU A 201 106.26 93.93 -23.47
CA GLU A 201 105.67 92.74 -24.09
C GLU A 201 105.83 91.51 -23.20
N ARG A 202 106.98 91.37 -22.54
CA ARG A 202 107.22 90.30 -21.55
C ARG A 202 106.40 90.46 -20.28
N LEU A 203 106.18 91.69 -19.80
CA LEU A 203 105.29 91.97 -18.68
C LEU A 203 103.84 91.65 -19.06
N GLN A 204 103.38 92.04 -20.25
CA GLN A 204 102.05 91.71 -20.77
C GLN A 204 101.87 90.19 -20.96
N GLY A 205 102.91 89.47 -21.41
CA GLY A 205 102.92 88.01 -21.47
C GLY A 205 102.71 87.37 -20.08
N LEU A 206 103.48 87.83 -19.08
CA LEU A 206 103.33 87.38 -17.69
C LEU A 206 101.96 87.73 -17.09
N GLU A 207 101.37 88.89 -17.44
CA GLU A 207 100.00 89.25 -17.07
C GLU A 207 98.98 88.28 -17.68
N THR A 208 99.12 87.90 -18.96
CA THR A 208 98.22 86.93 -19.59
C THR A 208 98.40 85.51 -19.04
N GLU A 209 99.62 85.09 -18.72
CA GLU A 209 99.89 83.80 -18.06
C GLU A 209 99.30 83.76 -16.64
N LEU A 210 99.42 84.85 -15.89
CA LEU A 210 98.82 84.98 -14.56
C LEU A 210 97.29 84.91 -14.62
N LEU A 211 96.67 85.62 -15.57
CA LEU A 211 95.21 85.57 -15.79
C LEU A 211 94.75 84.15 -16.19
N ALA A 212 95.50 83.46 -17.05
CA ALA A 212 95.20 82.07 -17.41
C ALA A 212 95.35 81.12 -16.21
N ALA A 213 96.39 81.29 -15.39
CA ALA A 213 96.59 80.52 -14.17
C ALA A 213 95.47 80.77 -13.13
N ASP A 214 95.01 82.01 -12.99
CA ASP A 214 93.87 82.37 -12.15
C ASP A 214 92.57 81.72 -12.64
N MET A 215 92.28 81.76 -13.94
CA MET A 215 91.13 81.06 -14.54
C MET A 215 91.19 79.54 -14.30
N HIS A 216 92.36 78.92 -14.42
CA HIS A 216 92.53 77.50 -14.13
C HIS A 216 92.32 77.17 -12.65
N ARG A 217 92.85 77.99 -11.74
CA ARG A 217 92.64 77.85 -10.29
C ARG A 217 91.17 78.00 -9.92
N ASP A 218 90.46 78.94 -10.54
CA ASP A 218 89.05 79.16 -10.26
C ASP A 218 88.19 78.02 -10.85
N GLY A 219 88.54 77.48 -12.02
CA GLY A 219 87.95 76.24 -12.54
C GLY A 219 88.11 75.05 -11.59
N LEU A 220 89.31 74.89 -11.00
CA LEU A 220 89.56 73.87 -9.97
C LEU A 220 88.75 74.11 -8.69
N ARG A 221 88.56 75.37 -8.25
CA ARG A 221 87.68 75.70 -7.10
C ARG A 221 86.22 75.35 -7.38
N HIS A 222 85.69 75.73 -8.55
CA HIS A 222 84.31 75.40 -8.94
C HIS A 222 84.10 73.89 -9.02
N SER A 223 85.06 73.14 -9.58
CA SER A 223 85.01 71.69 -9.61
C SER A 223 85.04 71.09 -8.20
N LYS A 224 85.90 71.59 -7.29
CA LYS A 224 85.94 71.16 -5.89
C LYS A 224 84.60 71.39 -5.19
N GLN A 225 84.04 72.60 -5.29
CA GLN A 225 82.75 72.95 -4.69
C GLN A 225 81.64 72.02 -5.20
N HIS A 226 81.54 71.82 -6.51
CA HIS A 226 80.56 70.91 -7.11
C HIS A 226 80.70 69.46 -6.59
N TYR A 227 81.92 68.98 -6.33
CA TYR A 227 82.11 67.66 -5.70
C TYR A 227 81.75 67.65 -4.20
N GLU A 228 81.97 68.74 -3.47
CA GLU A 228 81.56 68.86 -2.07
C GLU A 228 80.03 68.91 -1.93
N ASP A 229 79.35 69.71 -2.76
CA ASP A 229 77.88 69.77 -2.86
C ASP A 229 77.29 68.40 -3.24
N PHE A 230 77.94 67.67 -4.15
CA PHE A 230 77.52 66.31 -4.56
C PHE A 230 77.68 65.29 -3.42
N LEU A 231 78.77 65.35 -2.65
CA LEU A 231 78.95 64.49 -1.48
C LEU A 231 77.96 64.83 -0.35
N GLU A 232 77.51 66.08 -0.27
CA GLU A 232 76.43 66.49 0.63
C GLU A 232 75.09 65.84 0.25
N GLN A 233 74.66 65.97 -1.00
CA GLN A 233 73.45 65.31 -1.51
C GLN A 233 73.49 63.77 -1.37
N LEU A 234 74.66 63.16 -1.56
CA LEU A 234 74.89 61.73 -1.32
C LEU A 234 74.79 61.37 0.16
N SER A 235 75.33 62.23 1.04
CA SER A 235 75.19 62.04 2.49
C SER A 235 73.72 62.03 2.89
N GLU A 236 72.92 62.96 2.34
CA GLU A 236 71.50 63.14 2.67
C GLU A 236 70.67 61.96 2.17
N THR A 237 70.92 61.56 0.92
CA THR A 237 70.28 60.41 0.28
C THR A 237 70.52 59.11 1.06
N LEU A 238 71.74 58.94 1.61
CA LEU A 238 72.13 57.76 2.41
C LEU A 238 71.87 57.92 3.92
N LYS A 239 71.40 59.09 4.34
CA LYS A 239 71.11 59.51 5.73
C LYS A 239 72.33 59.40 6.65
N THR A 240 73.42 60.06 6.25
CA THR A 240 74.71 60.08 6.98
C THR A 240 75.15 61.47 7.43
N ASP A 241 74.30 62.48 7.25
CA ASP A 241 74.58 63.92 7.37
C ASP A 241 75.13 64.31 8.73
N GLY A 242 74.46 63.85 9.79
CA GLY A 242 74.85 64.14 11.18
C GLY A 242 76.21 63.55 11.60
N ILE A 243 76.85 62.74 10.74
CA ILE A 243 78.23 62.27 10.92
C ILE A 243 79.13 62.90 9.84
N ALA A 244 78.60 63.18 8.65
CA ALA A 244 79.34 63.68 7.50
C ALA A 244 79.77 65.16 7.60
N VAL A 245 79.08 65.99 8.41
CA VAL A 245 79.39 67.42 8.59
C VAL A 245 80.76 67.66 9.24
N ASP A 246 81.19 66.78 10.15
CA ASP A 246 82.46 66.92 10.88
C ASP A 246 83.64 66.19 10.21
N LEU A 247 83.45 65.62 9.02
CA LEU A 247 84.44 64.80 8.32
C LEU A 247 85.11 65.55 7.17
N ASP A 248 86.41 65.26 6.98
CA ASP A 248 87.10 65.64 5.76
C ASP A 248 86.57 64.87 4.52
N PHE A 249 86.93 65.35 3.34
CA PHE A 249 86.47 64.81 2.05
C PHE A 249 86.71 63.30 1.91
N ASP A 250 87.88 62.81 2.30
CA ASP A 250 88.28 61.41 2.17
C ASP A 250 87.53 60.50 3.16
N MET A 251 87.27 60.96 4.38
CA MET A 251 86.47 60.21 5.36
C MET A 251 84.98 60.27 5.02
N ARG A 252 84.45 61.39 4.50
CA ARG A 252 83.06 61.49 3.99
C ARG A 252 82.83 60.47 2.87
N LEU A 253 83.78 60.33 1.93
CA LEU A 253 83.73 59.32 0.87
C LEU A 253 83.73 57.88 1.41
N LYS A 254 84.60 57.57 2.38
CA LYS A 254 84.66 56.23 3.03
C LYS A 254 83.38 55.92 3.82
N LEU A 255 82.80 56.91 4.50
CA LEU A 255 81.52 56.79 5.21
C LEU A 255 80.39 56.46 4.24
N ILE A 256 80.27 57.21 3.15
CA ILE A 256 79.29 56.99 2.07
C ILE A 256 79.43 55.57 1.49
N LEU A 257 80.65 55.14 1.17
CA LEU A 257 80.91 53.80 0.62
C LEU A 257 80.55 52.69 1.63
N SER A 258 80.99 52.81 2.87
CA SER A 258 80.64 51.86 3.95
C SER A 258 79.12 51.81 4.19
N ARG A 259 78.43 52.94 4.10
CA ARG A 259 76.98 53.03 4.25
C ARG A 259 76.25 52.36 3.09
N ALA A 260 76.69 52.58 1.85
CA ALA A 260 76.14 51.93 0.67
C ALA A 260 76.31 50.40 0.75
N GLU A 261 77.50 49.92 1.11
CA GLU A 261 77.72 48.48 1.36
C GLU A 261 76.83 47.91 2.45
N GLN A 262 76.63 48.64 3.55
CA GLN A 262 75.74 48.23 4.64
C GLN A 262 74.29 48.09 4.16
N LEU A 263 73.79 49.08 3.41
CA LEU A 263 72.43 49.06 2.87
C LEU A 263 72.23 47.89 1.90
N VAL A 264 73.18 47.64 1.00
CA VAL A 264 73.15 46.47 0.08
C VAL A 264 73.14 45.15 0.86
N LYS A 265 73.92 45.03 1.95
CA LYS A 265 73.92 43.84 2.82
C LYS A 265 72.59 43.66 3.55
N GLN A 266 71.98 44.75 4.05
CA GLN A 266 70.68 44.74 4.73
C GLN A 266 69.50 44.43 3.79
N GLU A 267 69.51 44.97 2.58
CA GLU A 267 68.53 44.65 1.55
C GLU A 267 68.69 43.20 1.09
N GLY A 268 69.92 42.73 0.92
CA GLY A 268 70.23 41.33 0.61
C GLY A 268 69.69 40.34 1.66
N SER A 269 69.89 40.61 2.96
CA SER A 269 69.33 39.76 4.03
C SER A 269 67.80 39.82 4.06
N SER A 270 67.21 41.00 3.95
CA SER A 270 65.74 41.19 3.89
C SER A 270 65.11 40.46 2.71
N LEU A 271 65.75 40.50 1.53
CA LEU A 271 65.31 39.79 0.33
C LEU A 271 65.39 38.26 0.51
N VAL A 272 66.45 37.75 1.14
CA VAL A 272 66.56 36.32 1.46
C VAL A 272 65.49 35.89 2.46
N GLU A 273 65.27 36.65 3.53
CA GLU A 273 64.21 36.40 4.51
C GLU A 273 62.83 36.38 3.84
N SER A 274 62.49 37.41 3.07
CA SER A 274 61.24 37.51 2.30
C SER A 274 61.07 36.31 1.35
N LYS A 275 62.12 35.91 0.64
CA LYS A 275 62.13 34.73 -0.24
C LYS A 275 61.89 33.42 0.54
N THR A 276 62.52 33.24 1.69
CA THR A 276 62.30 32.05 2.54
C THR A 276 60.88 32.01 3.12
N LEU A 277 60.34 33.16 3.53
CA LEU A 277 58.95 33.29 4.00
C LEU A 277 57.98 32.94 2.87
N ALA A 278 58.18 33.48 1.66
CA ALA A 278 57.37 33.17 0.48
C ALA A 278 57.36 31.66 0.16
N TYR A 279 58.53 30.99 0.14
CA TYR A 279 58.58 29.53 -0.02
C TYR A 279 57.92 28.77 1.13
N SER A 280 57.99 29.27 2.36
CA SER A 280 57.29 28.65 3.50
C SER A 280 55.76 28.74 3.35
N LEU A 281 55.25 29.89 2.90
CA LEU A 281 53.83 30.12 2.63
C LEU A 281 53.36 29.32 1.43
N GLN A 282 54.14 29.23 0.36
CA GLN A 282 53.84 28.39 -0.81
C GLN A 282 53.73 26.91 -0.43
N ARG A 283 54.62 26.40 0.44
CA ARG A 283 54.53 25.03 0.97
C ARG A 283 53.28 24.82 1.83
N LYS A 284 52.95 25.76 2.73
CA LYS A 284 51.71 25.72 3.53
C LYS A 284 50.46 25.74 2.64
N LEU A 285 50.42 26.60 1.63
CA LEU A 285 49.33 26.70 0.66
C LEU A 285 49.15 25.39 -0.11
N LYS A 286 50.23 24.77 -0.59
CA LYS A 286 50.17 23.45 -1.23
C LYS A 286 49.62 22.39 -0.27
N SER A 287 50.15 22.30 0.96
CA SER A 287 49.66 21.35 1.97
C SER A 287 48.17 21.53 2.30
N HIS A 288 47.68 22.76 2.38
CA HIS A 288 46.24 23.02 2.61
C HIS A 288 45.39 22.70 1.38
N LYS A 289 45.91 22.90 0.16
CA LYS A 289 45.24 22.48 -1.07
C LYS A 289 45.10 20.96 -1.12
N ASP A 290 46.19 20.23 -0.91
CA ASP A 290 46.20 18.76 -0.90
C ASP A 290 45.25 18.21 0.18
N GLN A 291 45.20 18.85 1.36
CA GLN A 291 44.27 18.52 2.45
C GLN A 291 42.80 18.80 2.07
N LEU A 292 42.52 19.89 1.35
CA LEU A 292 41.18 20.24 0.89
C LEU A 292 40.70 19.28 -0.21
N GLU A 293 41.57 18.91 -1.15
CA GLU A 293 41.29 17.91 -2.18
C GLU A 293 40.98 16.54 -1.54
N SER A 294 41.77 16.11 -0.55
CA SER A 294 41.51 14.89 0.24
C SER A 294 40.15 14.92 0.97
N LYS A 295 39.82 16.02 1.66
CA LYS A 295 38.50 16.19 2.30
C LYS A 295 37.36 16.22 1.27
N GLY A 296 37.58 16.82 0.10
CA GLY A 296 36.63 16.84 -1.01
C GLY A 296 36.27 15.44 -1.51
N LEU A 297 37.28 14.58 -1.70
CA LEU A 297 37.09 13.17 -2.06
C LEU A 297 36.34 12.39 -0.96
N HIS A 298 36.64 12.63 0.32
CA HIS A 298 35.91 12.01 1.43
C HIS A 298 34.42 12.41 1.44
N ILE A 299 34.12 13.70 1.21
CA ILE A 299 32.74 14.19 1.10
C ILE A 299 32.02 13.55 -0.11
N GLN A 300 32.69 13.37 -1.25
CA GLN A 300 32.10 12.67 -2.40
C GLN A 300 31.79 11.20 -2.08
N PHE A 301 32.69 10.50 -1.39
CA PHE A 301 32.47 9.13 -0.94
C PHE A 301 31.27 9.03 0.04
N LEU A 302 31.20 9.91 1.03
CA LEU A 302 30.07 9.97 1.97
C LEU A 302 28.75 10.24 1.27
N ARG A 303 28.71 11.20 0.32
CA ARG A 303 27.51 11.47 -0.50
C ARG A 303 27.07 10.24 -1.28
N LYS A 304 28.01 9.55 -1.96
CA LYS A 304 27.70 8.29 -2.66
C LYS A 304 27.13 7.25 -1.69
N LYS A 305 27.73 7.10 -0.50
CA LYS A 305 27.28 6.11 0.49
C LYS A 305 25.88 6.43 1.04
N ILE A 306 25.55 7.71 1.23
CA ILE A 306 24.21 8.14 1.60
C ILE A 306 23.21 7.78 0.49
N SER A 307 23.52 8.06 -0.79
CA SER A 307 22.65 7.69 -1.91
C SER A 307 22.40 6.17 -2.01
N GLU A 308 23.45 5.36 -1.82
CA GLU A 308 23.33 3.88 -1.76
C GLU A 308 22.39 3.43 -0.62
N LEU A 309 22.55 4.01 0.59
CA LEU A 309 21.73 3.67 1.75
C LEU A 309 20.27 4.14 1.62
N GLU A 310 20.02 5.26 0.96
CA GLU A 310 18.67 5.71 0.67
C GLU A 310 17.97 4.80 -0.36
N GLU A 311 18.69 4.32 -1.37
CA GLU A 311 18.17 3.37 -2.36
C GLU A 311 17.87 2.00 -1.72
N GLU A 312 18.77 1.53 -0.85
CA GLU A 312 18.54 0.33 -0.04
C GLU A 312 17.32 0.50 0.89
N LYS A 313 17.14 1.67 1.51
CA LYS A 313 15.95 1.97 2.31
C LYS A 313 14.67 1.93 1.46
N ARG A 314 14.67 2.57 0.28
CA ARG A 314 13.52 2.58 -0.64
C ARG A 314 13.14 1.16 -1.09
N SER A 315 14.11 0.34 -1.48
CA SER A 315 13.87 -1.05 -1.90
C SER A 315 13.39 -1.95 -0.75
N ARG A 316 13.96 -1.83 0.45
CA ARG A 316 13.45 -2.51 1.66
C ARG A 316 12.00 -2.11 1.99
N SER A 317 11.64 -0.83 1.86
CA SER A 317 10.26 -0.38 2.07
C SER A 317 9.29 -0.94 1.01
N ALA A 318 9.70 -1.03 -0.26
CA ALA A 318 8.91 -1.65 -1.31
C ALA A 318 8.68 -3.16 -1.04
N LEU A 319 9.73 -3.89 -0.69
CA LEU A 319 9.64 -5.31 -0.31
C LEU A 319 8.73 -5.55 0.91
N ALA A 320 8.76 -4.66 1.91
CA ALA A 320 7.86 -4.76 3.06
C ALA A 320 6.38 -4.59 2.64
N LEU A 321 6.08 -3.63 1.76
CA LEU A 321 4.73 -3.42 1.21
C LEU A 321 4.25 -4.64 0.41
N GLU A 322 5.13 -5.24 -0.41
CA GLU A 322 4.81 -6.47 -1.16
C GLU A 322 4.54 -7.65 -0.23
N GLN A 323 5.31 -7.81 0.85
CA GLN A 323 5.08 -8.84 1.88
C GLN A 323 3.75 -8.63 2.62
N GLU A 324 3.41 -7.39 2.99
CA GLU A 324 2.13 -7.07 3.62
C GLU A 324 0.94 -7.35 2.69
N ASN A 325 1.05 -6.98 1.42
CA ASN A 325 0.04 -7.29 0.40
C ASN A 325 -0.13 -8.80 0.22
N GLY A 326 0.97 -9.55 0.05
CA GLY A 326 0.94 -11.01 -0.07
C GLY A 326 0.35 -11.70 1.16
N TYR A 327 0.64 -11.21 2.36
CA TYR A 327 0.04 -11.69 3.61
C TYR A 327 -1.47 -11.41 3.68
N LEU A 328 -1.92 -10.22 3.26
CA LEU A 328 -3.34 -9.88 3.20
C LEU A 328 -4.09 -10.75 2.17
N GLU A 329 -3.48 -11.05 1.02
CA GLU A 329 -4.05 -11.96 0.03
C GLU A 329 -4.10 -13.41 0.52
N ALA A 330 -3.03 -13.92 1.12
CA ALA A 330 -3.00 -15.25 1.75
C ALA A 330 -4.12 -15.37 2.81
N LYS A 331 -4.33 -14.35 3.64
CA LYS A 331 -5.41 -14.31 4.65
C LYS A 331 -6.81 -14.24 4.03
N LYS A 332 -6.99 -13.55 2.88
CA LYS A 332 -8.25 -13.57 2.11
C LYS A 332 -8.53 -14.96 1.53
N LEU A 333 -7.51 -15.60 0.96
CA LEU A 333 -7.61 -16.96 0.39
C LEU A 333 -7.90 -18.00 1.47
N GLN A 334 -7.22 -17.94 2.62
CA GLN A 334 -7.49 -18.82 3.77
C GLN A 334 -8.97 -18.73 4.20
N ARG A 335 -9.52 -17.53 4.38
CA ARG A 335 -10.94 -17.32 4.69
C ARG A 335 -11.90 -17.81 3.61
N LYS A 336 -11.46 -17.94 2.35
CA LYS A 336 -12.25 -18.55 1.27
C LYS A 336 -12.18 -20.08 1.36
N VAL A 337 -11.02 -20.65 1.65
CA VAL A 337 -10.83 -22.09 1.90
C VAL A 337 -11.64 -22.56 3.10
N GLU A 338 -11.61 -21.85 4.22
CA GLU A 338 -12.39 -22.17 5.43
C GLU A 338 -13.91 -22.20 5.16
N ARG A 339 -14.43 -21.24 4.38
CA ARG A 339 -15.84 -21.23 3.95
C ARG A 339 -16.19 -22.42 3.07
N LEU A 340 -15.41 -22.66 2.01
CA LEU A 340 -15.61 -23.80 1.11
C LEU A 340 -15.49 -25.15 1.82
N GLN A 341 -14.61 -25.27 2.83
CA GLN A 341 -14.52 -26.46 3.67
C GLN A 341 -15.76 -26.67 4.53
N ASN A 342 -16.37 -25.60 5.05
CA ASN A 342 -17.61 -25.70 5.84
C ASN A 342 -18.82 -26.01 4.95
N GLU A 343 -18.92 -25.40 3.77
CA GLU A 343 -19.92 -25.75 2.74
C GLU A 343 -19.79 -27.23 2.33
N LEU A 344 -18.56 -27.72 2.10
CA LEU A 344 -18.31 -29.13 1.79
C LEU A 344 -18.70 -30.08 2.94
N LYS A 345 -18.47 -29.69 4.21
CA LYS A 345 -18.93 -30.47 5.37
C LYS A 345 -20.45 -30.52 5.44
N ALA A 346 -21.14 -29.39 5.26
CA ALA A 346 -22.60 -29.33 5.24
C ALA A 346 -23.21 -30.18 4.12
N ALA A 347 -22.65 -30.09 2.90
CA ALA A 347 -23.07 -30.91 1.76
C ALA A 347 -22.85 -32.41 2.01
N LYS A 348 -21.74 -32.80 2.67
CA LYS A 348 -21.50 -34.20 3.08
C LYS A 348 -22.52 -34.68 4.11
N LEU A 349 -22.85 -33.86 5.11
CA LEU A 349 -23.86 -34.20 6.13
C LEU A 349 -25.25 -34.39 5.50
N SER A 350 -25.67 -33.45 4.64
CA SER A 350 -26.92 -33.58 3.89
C SER A 350 -26.93 -34.83 2.99
N ASN A 351 -25.81 -35.17 2.33
CA ASN A 351 -25.70 -36.39 1.55
C ASN A 351 -25.83 -37.67 2.41
N THR A 352 -25.27 -37.69 3.62
CA THR A 352 -25.44 -38.82 4.55
C THR A 352 -26.86 -38.91 5.09
N GLU A 353 -27.52 -37.78 5.35
CA GLU A 353 -28.93 -37.74 5.77
C GLU A 353 -29.86 -38.25 4.66
N LEU A 354 -29.70 -37.77 3.43
CA LEU A 354 -30.46 -38.24 2.27
C LEU A 354 -30.25 -39.74 2.00
N LYS A 355 -29.03 -40.27 2.22
CA LYS A 355 -28.77 -41.72 2.16
C LYS A 355 -29.50 -42.49 3.25
N ALA A 356 -29.55 -41.97 4.48
CA ALA A 356 -30.31 -42.57 5.57
C ALA A 356 -31.82 -42.56 5.27
N GLN A 357 -32.36 -41.41 4.84
CA GLN A 357 -33.76 -41.29 4.39
C GLN A 357 -34.07 -42.27 3.26
N LEU A 358 -33.22 -42.38 2.23
CA LEU A 358 -33.39 -43.34 1.14
C LEU A 358 -33.38 -44.80 1.64
N SER A 359 -32.50 -45.16 2.58
CA SER A 359 -32.48 -46.50 3.17
C SER A 359 -33.76 -46.81 3.96
N HIS A 360 -34.28 -45.83 4.72
CA HIS A 360 -35.54 -45.96 5.44
C HIS A 360 -36.74 -46.06 4.48
N THR A 361 -36.77 -45.27 3.40
CA THR A 361 -37.79 -45.38 2.34
C THR A 361 -37.77 -46.75 1.67
N ASN A 362 -36.59 -47.33 1.43
CA ASN A 362 -36.47 -48.68 0.90
C ASN A 362 -36.98 -49.76 1.88
N GLU A 363 -36.71 -49.60 3.18
CA GLU A 363 -37.25 -50.48 4.23
C GLU A 363 -38.78 -50.39 4.31
N LEU A 364 -39.34 -49.18 4.29
CA LEU A 364 -40.79 -48.97 4.24
C LEU A 364 -41.43 -49.56 2.97
N LYS A 365 -40.79 -49.38 1.81
CA LYS A 365 -41.24 -49.97 0.55
C LYS A 365 -41.25 -51.50 0.62
N LEU A 366 -40.24 -52.11 1.23
CA LEU A 366 -40.16 -53.56 1.45
C LEU A 366 -41.30 -54.04 2.35
N LYS A 367 -41.55 -53.37 3.49
CA LYS A 367 -42.70 -53.68 4.38
C LYS A 367 -44.06 -53.53 3.68
N VAL A 368 -44.22 -52.51 2.83
CA VAL A 368 -45.45 -52.32 2.02
C VAL A 368 -45.60 -53.44 0.98
N MET A 369 -44.51 -53.91 0.37
CA MET A 369 -44.54 -55.06 -0.54
C MET A 369 -44.90 -56.36 0.19
N GLU A 370 -44.34 -56.61 1.38
CA GLU A 370 -44.69 -57.76 2.23
C GLU A 370 -46.17 -57.71 2.66
N GLN A 371 -46.65 -56.56 3.11
CA GLN A 371 -48.07 -56.36 3.45
C GLN A 371 -48.97 -56.58 2.23
N SER A 372 -48.59 -56.06 1.05
CA SER A 372 -49.33 -56.26 -0.20
C SER A 372 -49.40 -57.74 -0.60
N GLN A 373 -48.29 -58.48 -0.46
CA GLN A 373 -48.29 -59.93 -0.66
C GLN A 373 -49.20 -60.64 0.35
N THR A 374 -49.14 -60.26 1.63
CA THR A 374 -49.99 -60.86 2.68
C THR A 374 -51.48 -60.60 2.41
N VAL A 375 -51.84 -59.39 1.97
CA VAL A 375 -53.20 -59.04 1.54
C VAL A 375 -53.60 -59.82 0.29
N GLN A 376 -52.70 -60.03 -0.67
CA GLN A 376 -52.98 -60.85 -1.86
C GLN A 376 -53.21 -62.33 -1.49
N GLU A 377 -52.45 -62.88 -0.54
CA GLU A 377 -52.64 -64.23 -0.01
C GLU A 377 -53.94 -64.35 0.78
N GLN A 378 -54.26 -63.38 1.65
CA GLN A 378 -55.53 -63.31 2.36
C GLN A 378 -56.71 -63.19 1.38
N LYS A 379 -56.59 -62.40 0.32
CA LYS A 379 -57.60 -62.30 -0.74
C LYS A 379 -57.80 -63.65 -1.43
N LYS A 380 -56.73 -64.37 -1.84
CA LYS A 380 -56.84 -65.72 -2.41
C LYS A 380 -57.57 -66.69 -1.47
N ARG A 381 -57.29 -66.63 -0.16
CA ARG A 381 -58.00 -67.45 0.86
C ARG A 381 -59.46 -67.03 1.01
N LEU A 382 -59.77 -65.73 0.93
CA LEU A 382 -61.14 -65.22 0.96
C LEU A 382 -61.92 -65.66 -0.29
N ASP A 383 -61.33 -65.56 -1.47
CA ASP A 383 -61.92 -66.02 -2.73
C ASP A 383 -62.24 -67.52 -2.66
N GLN A 384 -61.31 -68.34 -2.13
CA GLN A 384 -61.53 -69.78 -1.84
C GLN A 384 -62.65 -70.02 -0.82
N LEU A 385 -62.73 -69.22 0.26
CA LEU A 385 -63.80 -69.32 1.25
C LEU A 385 -65.16 -68.89 0.70
N VAL A 386 -65.20 -67.91 -0.21
CA VAL A 386 -66.43 -67.48 -0.91
C VAL A 386 -66.90 -68.55 -1.88
N GLU A 387 -65.99 -69.17 -2.64
CA GLU A 387 -66.30 -70.32 -3.50
C GLU A 387 -66.80 -71.52 -2.67
N GLY A 388 -66.10 -71.85 -1.58
CA GLY A 388 -66.52 -72.87 -0.62
C GLY A 388 -67.90 -72.58 -0.02
N LYS A 389 -68.15 -71.33 0.40
CA LYS A 389 -69.46 -70.89 0.90
C LYS A 389 -70.54 -71.03 -0.16
N ALA A 390 -70.30 -70.58 -1.40
CA ALA A 390 -71.27 -70.68 -2.48
C ALA A 390 -71.59 -72.14 -2.83
N ASN A 391 -70.62 -73.05 -2.70
CA ASN A 391 -70.86 -74.48 -2.85
C ASN A 391 -71.66 -75.05 -1.66
N VAL A 392 -71.36 -74.64 -0.43
CA VAL A 392 -72.18 -75.01 0.75
C VAL A 392 -73.61 -74.47 0.63
N GLU A 393 -73.81 -73.22 0.19
CA GLU A 393 -75.14 -72.64 -0.06
C GLU A 393 -75.92 -73.41 -1.13
N LYS A 394 -75.28 -73.89 -2.20
CA LYS A 394 -75.90 -74.80 -3.18
C LYS A 394 -76.27 -76.16 -2.58
N THR A 395 -75.41 -76.74 -1.74
CA THR A 395 -75.75 -78.01 -1.05
C THR A 395 -76.86 -77.81 -0.01
N LEU A 396 -76.93 -76.66 0.63
CA LEU A 396 -77.98 -76.32 1.60
C LEU A 396 -79.31 -76.06 0.90
N SER A 397 -79.33 -75.37 -0.24
CA SER A 397 -80.56 -75.12 -1.00
C SER A 397 -81.12 -76.40 -1.62
N THR A 398 -80.27 -77.30 -2.12
CA THR A 398 -80.69 -78.64 -2.57
C THR A 398 -81.24 -79.48 -1.40
N VAL A 399 -80.51 -79.60 -0.29
CA VAL A 399 -81.02 -80.30 0.91
C VAL A 399 -82.30 -79.67 1.47
N SER A 400 -82.43 -78.34 1.42
CA SER A 400 -83.66 -77.64 1.86
C SER A 400 -84.84 -77.93 0.92
N SER A 401 -84.60 -78.02 -0.40
CA SER A 401 -85.61 -78.44 -1.38
C SER A 401 -86.01 -79.89 -1.17
N ASP A 402 -85.05 -80.78 -0.90
CA ASP A 402 -85.30 -82.18 -0.60
C ASP A 402 -86.09 -82.35 0.71
N LEU A 403 -85.78 -81.56 1.75
CA LEU A 403 -86.54 -81.53 3.00
C LEU A 403 -87.94 -80.95 2.81
N GLN A 404 -88.11 -79.89 2.03
CA GLN A 404 -89.43 -79.30 1.76
C GLN A 404 -90.32 -80.24 0.94
N SER A 405 -89.75 -80.94 -0.05
CA SER A 405 -90.49 -81.95 -0.83
C SER A 405 -90.93 -83.12 0.06
N ARG A 406 -90.07 -83.57 0.98
CA ARG A 406 -90.38 -84.59 1.99
C ARG A 406 -91.39 -84.09 3.03
N GLU A 407 -91.37 -82.81 3.40
CA GLU A 407 -92.37 -82.21 4.28
C GLU A 407 -93.76 -82.20 3.62
N ILE A 408 -93.84 -81.83 2.33
CA ILE A 408 -95.06 -81.91 1.53
C ILE A 408 -95.56 -83.36 1.48
N GLU A 409 -94.69 -84.31 1.15
CA GLU A 409 -95.01 -85.75 1.15
C GLU A 409 -95.54 -86.22 2.52
N THR A 410 -94.96 -85.76 3.64
CA THR A 410 -95.50 -86.08 4.97
C THR A 410 -96.86 -85.42 5.25
N ARG A 411 -97.11 -84.19 4.77
CA ARG A 411 -98.44 -83.55 4.88
C ARG A 411 -99.49 -84.29 4.06
N GLU A 412 -99.16 -84.70 2.84
CA GLU A 412 -100.05 -85.48 1.97
C GLU A 412 -100.37 -86.83 2.61
N ASN A 413 -99.36 -87.56 3.09
CA ASN A 413 -99.56 -88.80 3.86
C ASN A 413 -100.43 -88.57 5.12
N GLN A 414 -100.26 -87.45 5.82
CA GLN A 414 -101.05 -87.12 7.01
C GLN A 414 -102.51 -86.74 6.66
N GLN A 415 -102.76 -86.12 5.51
CA GLN A 415 -104.11 -85.91 4.96
C GLN A 415 -104.77 -87.22 4.51
N GLN A 416 -104.03 -88.14 3.89
CA GLN A 416 -104.53 -89.49 3.58
C GLN A 416 -104.91 -90.24 4.88
N LEU A 417 -104.07 -90.15 5.90
CA LEU A 417 -104.32 -90.72 7.23
C LEU A 417 -105.56 -90.13 7.92
N SER A 418 -105.81 -88.83 7.81
CA SER A 418 -107.03 -88.21 8.36
C SER A 418 -108.28 -88.63 7.59
N THR A 419 -108.18 -88.80 6.27
CA THR A 419 -109.27 -89.29 5.39
C THR A 419 -109.63 -90.75 5.72
N LEU A 420 -108.62 -91.61 5.94
CA LEU A 420 -108.81 -92.98 6.40
C LEU A 420 -109.43 -93.07 7.80
N ARG A 421 -109.05 -92.18 8.73
CA ARG A 421 -109.67 -92.09 10.06
C ARG A 421 -111.15 -91.71 9.98
N LEU A 422 -111.52 -90.79 9.08
CA LEU A 422 -112.92 -90.38 8.90
C LEU A 422 -113.79 -91.53 8.37
N SER A 423 -113.28 -92.30 7.41
CA SER A 423 -113.98 -93.47 6.86
C SER A 423 -114.06 -94.64 7.86
N LEU A 424 -113.03 -94.83 8.70
CA LEU A 424 -113.09 -95.78 9.83
C LEU A 424 -114.16 -95.40 10.86
N ALA A 425 -114.31 -94.11 11.16
CA ALA A 425 -115.36 -93.63 12.07
C ALA A 425 -116.77 -93.90 11.50
N GLN A 426 -117.00 -93.65 10.21
CA GLN A 426 -118.26 -93.96 9.53
C GLN A 426 -118.60 -95.46 9.51
N LEU A 427 -117.60 -96.33 9.39
CA LEU A 427 -117.80 -97.78 9.52
C LEU A 427 -118.15 -98.19 10.95
N SER A 428 -117.50 -97.58 11.95
CA SER A 428 -117.74 -97.83 13.39
C SER A 428 -119.13 -97.36 13.83
N GLU A 429 -119.68 -96.32 13.19
CA GLU A 429 -121.03 -95.82 13.44
C GLU A 429 -122.09 -96.78 12.85
N ARG A 430 -121.90 -97.24 11.60
CA ARG A 430 -122.74 -98.29 11.00
C ARG A 430 -122.73 -99.61 11.77
N GLU A 431 -121.59 -100.02 12.32
CA GLU A 431 -121.50 -101.21 13.15
C GLU A 431 -122.39 -101.08 14.39
N ARG A 432 -122.39 -99.90 15.03
CA ARG A 432 -123.24 -99.61 16.19
C ARG A 432 -124.73 -99.68 15.86
N GLU A 433 -125.15 -99.10 14.73
CA GLU A 433 -126.54 -99.17 14.24
C GLU A 433 -126.99 -100.62 14.01
N LEU A 434 -126.14 -101.47 13.42
CA LEU A 434 -126.43 -102.88 13.17
C LEU A 434 -126.51 -103.71 14.47
N VAL A 435 -125.67 -103.42 15.46
CA VAL A 435 -125.73 -104.04 16.79
C VAL A 435 -127.01 -103.63 17.53
N ASP A 436 -127.40 -102.36 17.45
CA ASP A 436 -128.65 -101.87 18.05
C ASP A 436 -129.89 -102.45 17.36
N PHE A 437 -129.89 -102.59 16.03
CA PHE A 437 -130.95 -103.29 15.30
C PHE A 437 -131.07 -104.76 15.74
N ARG A 438 -129.96 -105.49 15.85
CA ARG A 438 -129.94 -106.89 16.36
C ARG A 438 -130.53 -106.97 17.77
N ARG A 439 -130.21 -106.01 18.65
CA ARG A 439 -130.73 -105.92 20.02
C ARG A 439 -132.24 -105.74 20.07
N VAL A 440 -132.79 -104.80 19.29
CA VAL A 440 -134.24 -104.53 19.24
C VAL A 440 -135.01 -105.73 18.69
N VAL A 441 -134.54 -106.35 17.60
CA VAL A 441 -135.20 -107.53 17.01
C VAL A 441 -135.18 -108.72 17.97
N SER A 442 -134.10 -108.91 18.73
CA SER A 442 -134.02 -109.99 19.74
C SER A 442 -135.02 -109.79 20.88
N GLN A 443 -135.20 -108.56 21.36
CA GLN A 443 -136.19 -108.22 22.40
C GLN A 443 -137.63 -108.42 21.92
N MET A 444 -137.94 -108.07 20.66
CA MET A 444 -139.30 -108.24 20.11
C MET A 444 -139.73 -109.71 19.95
N LEU A 445 -138.78 -110.66 19.93
CA LEU A 445 -139.05 -112.09 19.80
C LEU A 445 -139.17 -112.83 21.13
N GLY A 446 -139.12 -112.12 22.27
CA GLY A 446 -139.23 -112.72 23.61
C GLY A 446 -138.02 -113.55 24.04
N LEU A 447 -136.89 -113.41 23.35
CA LEU A 447 -135.60 -114.02 23.74
C LEU A 447 -134.89 -113.11 24.73
N ASP A 448 -134.30 -113.69 25.79
CA ASP A 448 -133.55 -112.92 26.79
C ASP A 448 -132.30 -112.28 26.14
N ALA A 449 -132.29 -110.95 26.11
CA ALA A 449 -131.34 -110.15 25.34
C ALA A 449 -129.93 -110.04 25.97
N THR A 450 -129.62 -110.87 26.97
CA THR A 450 -128.35 -110.85 27.71
C THR A 450 -127.31 -111.89 27.27
N ALA A 451 -127.70 -112.86 26.42
CA ALA A 451 -126.78 -113.86 25.86
C ALA A 451 -126.23 -113.46 24.47
N LEU A 452 -125.02 -112.90 24.42
CA LEU A 452 -124.43 -112.32 23.19
C LEU A 452 -124.10 -113.33 22.07
N ALA A 453 -124.31 -114.62 22.29
CA ALA A 453 -123.89 -115.73 21.43
C ALA A 453 -125.02 -116.39 20.60
N LEU A 454 -126.19 -115.74 20.46
CA LEU A 454 -127.26 -116.18 19.55
C LEU A 454 -126.87 -115.94 18.07
N PRO A 455 -126.75 -116.98 17.23
CA PRO A 455 -126.46 -116.82 15.80
C PRO A 455 -127.65 -116.20 15.06
N ASN A 456 -127.39 -115.32 14.08
CA ASN A 456 -128.45 -114.60 13.36
C ASN A 456 -129.47 -115.52 12.67
N TYR A 457 -129.10 -116.77 12.30
CA TYR A 457 -130.03 -117.71 11.67
C TYR A 457 -131.15 -118.18 12.61
N GLU A 458 -130.98 -118.14 13.93
CA GLU A 458 -132.03 -118.56 14.89
C GLU A 458 -133.08 -117.49 15.07
N ILE A 459 -132.65 -116.23 15.14
CA ILE A 459 -133.51 -115.04 15.10
C ILE A 459 -134.32 -115.05 13.79
N ILE A 460 -133.67 -115.33 12.66
CA ILE A 460 -134.33 -115.46 11.35
C ILE A 460 -135.32 -116.63 11.34
N LYS A 461 -134.96 -117.82 11.85
CA LYS A 461 -135.89 -118.96 11.94
C LYS A 461 -137.14 -118.68 12.79
N LEU A 462 -137.00 -117.95 13.90
CA LEU A 462 -138.14 -117.57 14.75
C LEU A 462 -139.03 -116.53 14.07
N LEU A 463 -138.46 -115.56 13.36
CA LEU A 463 -139.20 -114.64 12.49
C LEU A 463 -139.93 -115.39 11.35
N GLU A 464 -139.25 -116.32 10.68
CA GLU A 464 -139.84 -117.17 9.64
C GLU A 464 -140.99 -118.02 10.21
N THR A 465 -140.89 -118.53 11.44
CA THR A 465 -141.95 -119.32 12.07
C THR A 465 -143.16 -118.46 12.44
N LEU A 466 -142.94 -117.24 12.96
CA LEU A 466 -143.99 -116.26 13.25
C LEU A 466 -144.73 -115.77 11.99
N LEU A 467 -144.05 -115.72 10.85
CA LEU A 467 -144.61 -115.25 9.57
C LEU A 467 -145.50 -116.30 8.85
N HIS A 468 -145.57 -117.55 9.32
CA HIS A 468 -146.38 -118.61 8.69
C HIS A 468 -147.77 -118.82 9.31
N SER A 469 -148.10 -118.19 10.45
CA SER A 469 -149.34 -118.47 11.20
C SER A 469 -150.41 -117.36 11.19
N HIS A 470 -150.30 -116.33 10.34
CA HIS A 470 -151.39 -115.37 10.11
C HIS A 470 -151.58 -115.02 8.63
N HIS A 471 -152.82 -115.07 8.17
CA HIS A 471 -153.23 -115.00 6.77
C HIS A 471 -153.46 -113.57 6.23
N HIS A 472 -153.11 -113.40 4.93
CA HIS A 472 -153.77 -112.58 3.91
C HIS A 472 -153.64 -111.03 3.85
N HIS A 473 -153.53 -110.55 2.59
CA HIS A 473 -153.61 -109.17 2.07
C HIS A 473 -152.43 -108.25 2.44
N HIS A 474 -151.57 -107.78 1.53
CA HIS A 474 -151.88 -107.05 0.27
C HIS A 474 -150.73 -107.09 -0.77
N HIS A 475 -151.05 -106.65 -2.00
CA HIS A 475 -150.12 -106.44 -3.13
C HIS A 475 -149.52 -105.01 -3.19
N HIS A 476 -148.54 -104.81 -4.10
CA HIS A 476 -148.05 -103.54 -4.68
C HIS A 476 -147.09 -102.70 -3.81
N ALA A 477 -146.10 -101.95 -4.35
CA ALA A 477 -145.55 -101.88 -5.72
C ALA A 477 -144.15 -101.18 -5.75
N ASN A 478 -143.51 -101.24 -6.93
CA ASN A 478 -142.39 -100.42 -7.42
C ASN A 478 -142.22 -99.01 -6.81
N ILE A 479 -140.96 -98.56 -6.65
CA ILE A 479 -140.35 -97.47 -7.45
C ILE A 479 -138.82 -97.37 -7.18
N PRO A 480 -137.96 -97.08 -8.18
CA PRO A 480 -136.50 -96.99 -8.04
C PRO A 480 -135.96 -95.55 -8.02
N TRP A 481 -134.73 -95.34 -7.52
CA TRP A 481 -133.97 -94.10 -7.75
C TRP A 481 -132.45 -94.35 -7.95
N HIS A 482 -131.90 -93.69 -8.97
CA HIS A 482 -130.48 -93.63 -9.30
C HIS A 482 -129.80 -92.41 -8.66
N CYS A 483 -128.46 -92.41 -8.57
CA CYS A 483 -127.67 -91.18 -8.43
C CYS A 483 -126.35 -91.28 -9.26
N PRO A 484 -125.95 -90.26 -10.04
CA PRO A 484 -124.86 -90.36 -11.01
C PRO A 484 -123.54 -89.70 -10.58
N THR A 485 -122.43 -90.17 -11.14
CA THR A 485 -121.09 -89.54 -11.08
C THR A 485 -120.88 -88.50 -12.19
N HIS A 486 -119.85 -87.66 -11.99
CA HIS A 486 -119.26 -86.64 -12.87
C HIS A 486 -119.86 -85.22 -12.86
N GLN A 487 -119.05 -84.26 -12.41
CA GLN A 487 -118.89 -82.96 -13.08
C GLN A 487 -117.50 -82.34 -12.82
N ARG A 488 -117.05 -81.52 -13.77
CA ARG A 488 -115.80 -80.74 -13.81
C ARG A 488 -115.98 -79.40 -13.06
N PRO A 489 -114.93 -78.60 -12.79
CA PRO A 489 -114.68 -77.48 -13.72
C PRO A 489 -113.20 -77.06 -13.90
N HIS A 490 -113.01 -76.08 -14.79
CA HIS A 490 -111.77 -75.33 -15.10
C HIS A 490 -111.91 -73.85 -14.64
N PHE A 491 -110.85 -73.03 -14.85
CA PHE A 491 -110.74 -71.56 -14.66
C PHE A 491 -110.51 -71.06 -13.22
N ALA A 492 -109.85 -69.91 -12.96
CA ALA A 492 -109.28 -68.85 -13.83
C ALA A 492 -107.86 -68.47 -13.31
N GLN A 493 -106.89 -67.91 -14.04
CA GLN A 493 -106.82 -66.68 -14.86
C GLN A 493 -107.29 -65.40 -14.15
N ILE A 494 -106.34 -64.60 -13.65
CA ILE A 494 -106.56 -63.21 -13.20
C ILE A 494 -105.50 -62.33 -13.87
N GLN A 495 -105.97 -61.29 -14.53
CA GLN A 495 -105.19 -60.17 -15.03
C GLN A 495 -105.98 -58.92 -14.65
N ASP A 496 -105.37 -57.98 -13.92
CA ASP A 496 -105.73 -56.56 -14.03
C ASP A 496 -104.64 -55.64 -13.46
N ARG A 497 -104.51 -54.50 -14.16
CA ARG A 497 -103.74 -53.28 -13.84
C ARG A 497 -104.79 -52.13 -13.82
N PRO A 498 -104.52 -50.81 -13.92
CA PRO A 498 -103.27 -50.04 -13.96
C PRO A 498 -103.21 -49.07 -12.72
N ASP A 499 -102.52 -47.92 -12.64
CA ASP A 499 -101.59 -47.20 -13.53
C ASP A 499 -100.67 -46.24 -12.74
N SER A 500 -99.90 -45.46 -13.50
CA SER A 500 -99.21 -44.19 -13.21
C SER A 500 -97.82 -44.29 -12.58
N SER A 501 -96.79 -43.60 -13.09
CA SER A 501 -96.67 -42.82 -14.33
C SER A 501 -95.26 -42.95 -14.92
N CYS A 502 -95.13 -42.70 -16.22
CA CYS A 502 -93.86 -42.75 -16.95
C CYS A 502 -93.26 -41.33 -17.08
N LEU A 503 -91.93 -41.21 -17.14
CA LEU A 503 -91.23 -40.68 -18.32
C LEU A 503 -89.70 -40.76 -18.20
N ASP A 504 -89.07 -41.21 -19.29
CA ASP A 504 -87.63 -41.30 -19.48
C ASP A 504 -86.95 -39.93 -19.65
N VAL A 505 -85.66 -39.88 -19.29
CA VAL A 505 -84.64 -39.28 -20.17
C VAL A 505 -83.44 -40.23 -20.24
N SER A 506 -83.15 -40.71 -21.45
CA SER A 506 -81.96 -41.51 -21.75
C SER A 506 -80.88 -40.69 -22.47
N THR A 507 -79.65 -41.20 -22.41
CA THR A 507 -78.47 -40.83 -23.23
C THR A 507 -77.58 -39.70 -22.71
N PHE A 508 -76.38 -40.04 -22.23
CA PHE A 508 -75.11 -39.75 -22.92
C PHE A 508 -73.92 -40.54 -22.32
N ARG A 509 -72.99 -40.90 -23.23
CA ARG A 509 -71.57 -41.35 -23.11
C ARG A 509 -70.96 -41.56 -21.70
N SER A 510 -70.33 -42.70 -21.39
CA SER A 510 -69.12 -43.32 -22.02
C SER A 510 -67.78 -42.62 -21.69
N ALA A 511 -66.81 -43.46 -21.31
CA ALA A 511 -65.38 -43.22 -21.00
C ALA A 511 -65.01 -42.74 -19.58
N CYS A 512 -64.09 -43.50 -18.96
CA CYS A 512 -63.29 -43.14 -17.79
C CYS A 512 -61.97 -42.46 -18.26
N PRO A 513 -60.93 -42.31 -17.41
CA PRO A 513 -60.84 -41.28 -16.37
C PRO A 513 -59.53 -40.46 -16.51
N GLU A 514 -59.41 -39.30 -15.85
CA GLU A 514 -58.09 -38.90 -15.30
C GLU A 514 -58.18 -37.74 -14.29
N ASN A 515 -57.46 -37.90 -13.19
CA ASN A 515 -57.30 -36.93 -12.13
C ASN A 515 -55.85 -37.03 -11.66
N ALA A 516 -54.95 -36.14 -12.11
CA ALA A 516 -53.68 -35.80 -11.46
C ALA A 516 -52.87 -34.76 -12.25
N ALA A 517 -52.73 -33.57 -11.69
CA ALA A 517 -51.42 -32.91 -11.59
C ALA A 517 -50.72 -33.52 -10.34
N PRO A 518 -49.38 -33.51 -10.17
CA PRO A 518 -48.57 -32.28 -10.20
C PRO A 518 -47.10 -32.40 -10.70
N LEU A 519 -46.40 -31.26 -10.61
CA LEU A 519 -44.95 -30.99 -10.81
C LEU A 519 -44.47 -30.81 -12.25
#